data_AF-A0A970C4M1-F1
#
_entry.id   AF-A0A970C4M1-F1
#
_cell.length_a   1.000
_cell.length_b   1.000
_cell.length_c   1.000
_cell.angle_alpha   90.00
_cell.angle_beta   90.00
_cell.angle_gamma   90.00
#
_symmetry.space_group_name_H-M   'P 1'
#
loop_
_entity.id
_entity.type
_entity.pdbx_description
1 polymer ?
#
loop_
_entity_poly.entity_id
_entity_poly.type
_entity_poly.pdbx_seq_one_letter_code
_entity_poly.pdbx_strand_id
1 'polypeptide(L)' 'MRTRVQWILTASTFTLSIALAIIFGYYVGGWLDARYGTGSIFSSLLVLVAIIGGFYNLYRYVTRELRKIK' A
#
# COMPACT_ATOMS: atom_id res chain seq x y z
N MET A 1 -21.94 5.00 -16.57
CA MET A 1 -21.67 3.54 -16.46
C MET A 1 -20.16 3.34 -16.49
N ARG A 2 -19.53 2.92 -15.38
CA ARG A 2 -18.11 2.53 -15.42
C ARG A 2 -18.00 1.24 -16.24
N THR A 3 -17.20 1.23 -17.30
CA THR A 3 -16.97 0.02 -18.11
C THR A 3 -16.19 -1.01 -17.29
N ARG A 4 -16.38 -2.31 -17.55
CA ARG A 4 -15.68 -3.41 -16.84
C ARG A 4 -14.15 -3.22 -16.83
N VAL A 5 -13.62 -2.61 -17.88
CA VAL A 5 -12.21 -2.22 -18.03
C VAL A 5 -11.75 -1.28 -16.91
N GLN A 6 -12.57 -0.31 -16.48
CA GLN A 6 -12.20 0.64 -15.43
C GLN A 6 -12.03 -0.03 -14.06
N TRP A 7 -12.82 -1.07 -13.76
CA TRP A 7 -12.65 -1.85 -12.53
C TRP A 7 -11.33 -2.61 -12.49
N ILE A 8 -10.95 -3.20 -13.63
CA ILE A 8 -9.67 -3.89 -13.79
C ILE A 8 -8.52 -2.89 -13.60
N LEU A 9 -8.55 -1.75 -14.31
CA LEU A 9 -7.51 -0.72 -14.20
C LEU A 9 -7.38 -0.19 -12.77
N THR A 10 -8.51 0.02 -12.09
CA THR A 10 -8.53 0.47 -10.69
C THR A 10 -7.88 -0.57 -9.78
N ALA A 11 -8.27 -1.84 -9.89
CA ALA A 11 -7.70 -2.92 -9.11
C ALA A 11 -6.19 -3.07 -9.35
N SER A 12 -5.76 -3.08 -10.61
CA SER A 12 -4.33 -3.15 -10.98
C SER A 12 -3.53 -1.99 -10.42
N THR A 13 -4.08 -0.77 -10.45
CA THR A 13 -3.43 0.42 -9.90
C THR A 13 -3.24 0.30 -8.39
N PHE A 14 -4.26 -0.17 -7.66
CA PHE A 14 -4.16 -0.41 -6.23
C PHE A 14 -3.10 -1.48 -5.92
N THR A 15 -3.14 -2.63 -6.59
CA THR A 15 -2.16 -3.69 -6.38
C THR A 15 -0.73 -3.21 -6.64
N LEU A 16 -0.51 -2.49 -7.74
CA LEU A 16 0.81 -1.91 -8.06
C LEU A 16 1.24 -0.88 -7.02
N SER A 17 0.35 -0.01 -6.56
CA SER A 17 0.68 0.97 -5.52
C SER A 17 1.10 0.33 -4.20
N ILE A 18 0.42 -0.74 -3.79
CA ILE A 18 0.74 -1.49 -2.57
C ILE A 18 2.08 -2.21 -2.73
N ALA A 19 2.30 -2.87 -3.87
CA ALA A 19 3.56 -3.54 -4.16
C ALA A 19 4.74 -2.54 -4.14
N LEU A 20 4.60 -1.38 -4.77
CA LEU A 20 5.61 -0.32 -4.75
C LEU A 20 5.85 0.21 -3.33
N ALA A 21 4.80 0.42 -2.54
CA ALA A 21 4.93 0.88 -1.16
C ALA A 21 5.67 -0.15 -0.28
N ILE A 22 5.41 -1.46 -0.48
CA ILE A 22 6.11 -2.53 0.23
C ILE A 22 7.59 -2.56 -0.17
N ILE A 23 7.90 -2.54 -1.47
CA ILE A 23 9.28 -2.51 -1.97
C ILE A 23 10.01 -1.30 -1.38
N PHE A 24 9.39 -0.12 -1.43
CA PHE A 24 9.95 1.10 -0.87
C PHE A 24 10.19 0.97 0.64
N GLY A 25 9.19 0.50 1.40
CA GLY A 25 9.31 0.29 2.84
C GLY A 25 10.41 -0.70 3.22
N TYR A 26 10.56 -1.78 2.46
CA TYR A 26 11.63 -2.75 2.66
C TYR A 26 13.02 -2.15 2.43
N TYR A 27 13.24 -1.45 1.31
CA TYR A 27 14.54 -0.85 1.01
C TYR A 27 14.90 0.29 1.96
N VAL A 28 13.94 1.17 2.27
CA VAL A 28 14.16 2.28 3.21
C VAL A 28 14.41 1.74 4.60
N GLY A 29 13.63 0.74 5.04
CA GLY A 29 13.82 0.14 6.35
C GLY A 29 15.10 -0.67 6.45
N GLY A 30 15.50 -1.37 5.38
CA GLY A 30 16.77 -2.07 5.31
C GLY A 30 17.96 -1.11 5.34
N TRP A 31 17.85 0.06 4.69
CA TRP A 31 18.86 1.12 4.80
C TRP A 31 18.96 1.66 6.24
N LEU A 32 17.82 1.83 6.92
CA LEU A 32 17.79 2.22 8.33
C LEU A 32 18.40 1.14 9.22
N ASP A 33 18.03 -0.12 8.98
CA ASP A 33 18.53 -1.27 9.73
C ASP A 33 20.04 -1.42 9.61
N ALA A 34 20.59 -1.22 8.41
CA ALA A 34 22.04 -1.22 8.17
C ALA A 34 22.74 -0.04 8.87
N ARG A 35 22.07 1.11 8.97
CA ARG A 35 22.63 2.31 9.61
C ARG A 35 22.64 2.24 11.13
N TYR A 36 21.65 1.59 11.74
CA TYR A 36 21.50 1.47 13.19
C TYR A 36 21.89 0.10 13.76
N GLY A 37 22.24 -0.87 12.91
CA GLY A 37 22.63 -2.22 13.34
C GLY A 37 21.48 -3.05 13.90
N THR A 38 20.23 -2.71 13.60
CA THR A 38 19.01 -3.31 14.17
C THR A 38 18.58 -4.61 13.46
N GLY A 39 19.36 -5.09 12.49
CA GLY A 39 19.10 -6.32 11.75
C GLY A 39 17.97 -6.15 10.72
N SER A 40 16.72 -6.33 11.16
CA SER A 40 15.52 -6.29 10.28
C SER A 40 14.30 -5.64 10.92
N ILE A 41 14.47 -4.87 11.99
CA ILE A 41 13.35 -4.31 12.76
C ILE A 41 12.65 -3.20 11.95
N PHE A 42 13.41 -2.23 11.41
CA PHE A 42 12.84 -1.11 10.68
C PHE A 42 12.24 -1.53 9.34
N SER A 43 12.91 -2.43 8.60
CA SER A 43 12.37 -3.05 7.38
C SER A 43 11.04 -3.75 7.65
N SER A 44 10.95 -4.58 8.69
CA SER A 44 9.70 -5.27 9.04
C SER A 44 8.59 -4.30 9.43
N LEU A 45 8.90 -3.27 10.24
CA LEU A 45 7.94 -2.25 10.65
C LEU A 45 7.44 -1.41 9.48
N LEU A 46 8.34 -0.96 8.60
CA LEU A 46 7.96 -0.15 7.44
C LEU A 46 7.16 -0.94 6.42
N VAL A 47 7.48 -2.22 6.22
CA VAL A 47 6.65 -3.12 5.39
C VAL A 47 5.25 -3.28 5.99
N LEU A 48 5.13 -3.50 7.31
CA LEU A 48 3.83 -3.57 7.98
C LEU A 48 3.02 -2.28 7.82
N VAL A 49 3.67 -1.13 7.99
CA VAL A 49 3.03 0.19 7.80
C VAL A 49 2.59 0.37 6.34
N ALA A 50 3.40 -0.04 5.37
CA ALA A 50 3.05 0.03 3.95
C ALA A 50 1.83 -0.84 3.63
N ILE A 51 1.76 -2.05 4.18
CA ILE A 51 0.62 -2.96 4.02
C ILE A 51 -0.65 -2.33 4.62
N ILE A 52 -0.59 -1.90 5.89
CA ILE A 52 -1.72 -1.29 6.58
C ILE A 52 -2.19 -0.03 5.86
N GLY A 53 -1.27 0.85 5.46
CA GLY A 53 -1.58 2.07 4.72
C GLY A 53 -2.21 1.78 3.36
N GLY A 54 -1.72 0.75 2.67
CA GLY A 54 -2.28 0.28 1.40
C GLY A 54 -3.74 -0.18 1.54
N PHE A 55 -4.01 -1.07 2.50
CA PHE A 55 -5.36 -1.54 2.78
C PHE A 55 -6.28 -0.41 3.28
N TYR A 56 -5.78 0.49 4.12
CA TYR A 56 -6.55 1.64 4.60
C TYR A 56 -6.94 2.58 3.47
N ASN A 57 -6.04 2.82 2.50
CA ASN A 57 -6.33 3.62 1.31
C ASN A 57 -7.45 2.99 0.48
N LEU A 58 -7.35 1.67 0.22
CA LEU A 58 -8.38 0.92 -0.49
C LEU A 58 -9.73 0.99 0.24
N TYR A 59 -9.74 0.72 1.55
CA TYR A 59 -10.94 0.81 2.39
C TYR A 59 -11.57 2.21 2.29
N ARG A 60 -10.77 3.26 2.50
CA ARG A 60 -11.22 4.66 2.41
C ARG A 60 -11.79 5.00 1.03
N TYR A 61 -11.18 4.51 -0.05
CA TYR A 61 -11.66 4.72 -1.42
C TYR A 61 -13.03 4.06 -1.62
N VAL A 62 -13.16 2.78 -1.26
CA VAL A 62 -14.43 2.04 -1.40
C VAL A 62 -15.53 2.66 -0.54
N THR A 63 -15.26 2.99 0.73
CA THR A 63 -16.24 3.64 1.61
C THR A 63 -16.72 4.98 1.05
N ARG A 64 -15.82 5.77 0.45
CA ARG A 64 -16.18 7.05 -0.19
C ARG A 64 -17.06 6.84 -1.42
N GLU A 65 -16.74 5.88 -2.27
CA GLU A 65 -17.55 5.57 -3.45
C GLU A 65 -18.93 5.02 -3.05
N LEU A 66 -19.00 4.14 -2.04
CA LEU A 66 -20.27 3.66 -1.48
C LEU A 66 -21.13 4.79 -0.92
N ARG A 67 -20.52 5.78 -0.26
CA ARG A 67 -21.24 6.94 0.28
C ARG A 67 -21.76 7.88 -0.79
N LYS A 68 -21.13 7.97 -1.96
CA LYS A 68 -21.62 8.77 -3.10
C LYS A 68 -22.81 8.13 -3.81
N ILE A 69 -22.94 6.81 -3.70
CA ILE A 69 -24.03 6.04 -4.32
C ILE A 69 -25.30 6.10 -3.47
N LYS A 70 -25.17 6.30 -2.15
CA LYS A 70 -26.27 6.41 -1.19
C LYS A 70 -26.75 7.84 -1.04
#